data_AF-A0AA35RBQ1-F1
#
_entry.id   AF-A0AA35RBQ1-F1
#
_cell.length_a   1.000
_cell.length_b   1.000
_cell.length_c   1.000
_cell.angle_alpha   90.00
_cell.angle_beta   90.00
_cell.angle_gamma   90.00
#
_symmetry.space_group_name_H-M   'P 1'
#
loop_
_entity.id
_entity.type
_entity.pdbx_description
1 polymer ?
#
loop_
_entity_poly.entity_id
_entity_poly.type
_entity_poly.pdbx_seq_one_letter_code
_entity_poly.pdbx_strand_id
1 'polypeptide(L)'
;MAWYMNSVEDLAELYNRVKEKNIPIERVSDHGHAIGIYIHDPDGNGIELSYEMPASEWGHDPSGYMIGGTAKGRLSGPWDEALARQAQVTA
;
A
#
# COMPACT_ATOMS: atom_id res chain seq x y z
N MET A 1 1.17 -4.52 13.13
CA MET A 1 1.72 -5.76 12.52
C MET A 1 1.63 -5.63 11.01
N ALA A 2 2.57 -6.16 10.24
CA ALA A 2 2.51 -6.13 8.77
C ALA A 2 2.50 -7.54 8.18
N TRP A 3 1.67 -7.76 7.16
CA TRP A 3 1.66 -8.97 6.34
C TRP A 3 1.98 -8.62 4.90
N TYR A 4 2.99 -9.30 4.35
CA TYR A 4 3.46 -9.07 2.98
C TYR A 4 2.87 -10.09 2.03
N MET A 5 2.23 -9.59 0.99
CA MET A 5 1.70 -10.36 -0.12
C MET A 5 2.81 -10.64 -1.13
N ASN A 6 2.68 -11.72 -1.90
CA ASN A 6 3.70 -12.11 -2.88
C ASN A 6 3.64 -11.29 -4.18
N SER A 7 2.49 -10.70 -4.48
CA SER A 7 2.27 -9.87 -5.66
C SER A 7 1.27 -8.74 -5.39
N VAL A 8 1.27 -7.73 -6.25
CA VAL A 8 0.26 -6.66 -6.23
C VAL A 8 -1.15 -7.20 -6.48
N GLU A 9 -1.27 -8.28 -7.26
CA GLU A 9 -2.53 -8.97 -7.54
C GLU A 9 -3.11 -9.64 -6.29
N ASP A 10 -2.27 -10.31 -5.50
CA ASP A 10 -2.65 -10.93 -4.22
C ASP A 10 -3.14 -9.87 -3.22
N LEU A 11 -2.47 -8.72 -3.17
CA LEU A 11 -2.92 -7.58 -2.37
C LEU A 11 -4.25 -7.00 -2.90
N ALA A 12 -4.45 -6.92 -4.22
CA ALA A 12 -5.70 -6.45 -4.82
C ALA A 12 -6.88 -7.38 -4.50
N GLU A 13 -6.67 -8.69 -4.57
CA GLU A 13 -7.66 -9.67 -4.12
C GLU A 13 -8.00 -9.51 -2.64
N LEU A 14 -6.98 -9.38 -1.79
CA LEU A 14 -7.19 -9.20 -0.35
C LEU A 14 -7.93 -7.89 -0.03
N TYR A 15 -7.58 -6.79 -0.69
CA TYR A 15 -8.27 -5.51 -0.56
C TYR A 15 -9.76 -5.62 -0.90
N ASN A 16 -10.10 -6.32 -1.98
CA ASN A 16 -11.48 -6.54 -2.35
C ASN A 16 -12.22 -7.37 -1.28
N ARG A 17 -11.60 -8.43 -0.76
CA ARG A 17 -12.19 -9.23 0.33
C ARG A 17 -12.41 -8.43 1.61
N VAL A 18 -11.49 -7.53 1.96
CA VAL A 18 -11.64 -6.59 3.08
C VAL A 18 -12.89 -5.72 2.88
N LYS A 19 -13.07 -5.16 1.68
CA LYS A 19 -14.27 -4.37 1.33
C LYS A 19 -15.55 -5.20 1.34
N GLU A 20 -15.55 -6.40 0.77
CA GLU A 20 -16.70 -7.31 0.76
C GLU A 20 -17.15 -7.69 2.17
N LYS A 21 -16.19 -7.84 3.10
CA LYS A 21 -16.46 -8.10 4.52
C LYS A 21 -16.84 -6.86 5.32
N ASN A 22 -16.91 -5.69 4.69
CA ASN A 22 -17.17 -4.40 5.33
C ASN A 22 -16.18 -4.10 6.48
N ILE A 23 -14.93 -4.55 6.34
CA ILE A 23 -13.87 -4.21 7.27
C ILE A 23 -13.43 -2.77 6.98
N PRO A 24 -13.44 -1.87 7.96
CA PRO A 24 -13.00 -0.48 7.75
C PRO A 24 -11.52 -0.41 7.37
N ILE A 25 -11.23 0.32 6.30
CA ILE A 25 -9.87 0.68 5.92
C ILE A 25 -9.59 2.05 6.51
N GLU A 26 -8.63 2.12 7.43
CA GLU A 26 -8.23 3.37 8.08
C GLU A 26 -7.52 4.27 7.06
N ARG A 27 -6.52 3.72 6.37
CA ARG A 27 -5.79 4.44 5.32
C ARG A 27 -5.15 3.51 4.30
N VAL A 28 -4.76 4.09 3.17
CA VAL A 28 -3.88 3.48 2.18
C VAL A 28 -2.66 4.38 2.06
N SER A 29 -1.48 3.82 1.85
CA SER A 29 -0.26 4.61 1.70
C SER A 29 0.65 4.04 0.63
N ASP A 30 0.93 4.89 -0.36
CA ASP A 30 1.90 4.64 -1.41
C ASP A 30 3.27 5.23 -1.00
N HIS A 31 4.21 4.32 -0.75
CA HIS A 31 5.62 4.58 -0.42
C HIS A 31 6.52 4.49 -1.67
N GLY A 32 5.92 4.38 -2.86
CA GLY A 32 6.61 4.33 -4.14
C GLY A 32 7.11 2.94 -4.52
N HIS A 33 7.84 2.31 -3.62
CA HIS A 33 8.32 0.93 -3.77
C HIS A 33 7.43 -0.10 -3.07
N ALA A 34 6.60 0.36 -2.13
CA ALA A 34 5.66 -0.45 -1.39
C ALA A 34 4.31 0.26 -1.27
N ILE A 35 3.25 -0.52 -1.18
CA ILE A 35 1.88 -0.06 -0.92
C ILE A 35 1.40 -0.74 0.36
N GLY A 36 0.80 0.04 1.27
CA GLY A 36 0.27 -0.43 2.54
C GLY A 36 -1.21 -0.08 2.70
N ILE A 37 -2.03 -1.04 3.12
CA ILE A 37 -3.45 -0.88 3.46
C ILE A 37 -3.60 -1.15 4.95
N TYR A 38 -4.15 -0.19 5.68
CA TYR A 38 -4.21 -0.23 7.13
C TYR A 38 -5.63 -0.48 7.60
N ILE A 39 -5.80 -1.51 8.43
CA ILE A 39 -7.08 -1.93 9.02
C ILE A 39 -6.89 -2.20 10.51
N HIS A 40 -7.99 -2.39 11.22
CA HIS A 40 -8.00 -2.90 12.59
C HIS A 40 -8.60 -4.30 12.63
N ASP A 41 -8.02 -5.18 13.44
CA ASP A 41 -8.67 -6.44 13.80
C ASP A 41 -9.81 -6.21 14.83
N PRO A 42 -10.62 -7.25 15.16
CA PRO A 42 -11.73 -7.11 16.11
C PRO A 42 -11.34 -6.66 17.53
N ASP A 43 -10.11 -6.91 17.97
CA ASP A 43 -9.54 -6.44 19.24
C ASP A 43 -8.98 -5.01 19.12
N GLY A 44 -8.99 -4.43 17.91
CA GLY A 44 -8.59 -3.06 17.64
C GLY A 44 -7.11 -2.89 17.32
N ASN A 45 -6.32 -3.97 17.17
CA ASN A 45 -4.91 -3.81 16.83
C ASN A 45 -4.72 -3.40 15.37
N GLY A 46 -3.74 -2.53 15.15
CA GLY A 46 -3.38 -2.05 13.81
C GLY A 46 -2.69 -3.13 12.98
N ILE A 47 -3.27 -3.39 11.82
CA ILE A 47 -2.81 -4.34 10.81
C ILE A 47 -2.48 -3.59 9.53
N GLU A 48 -1.30 -3.86 8.98
CA GLU A 48 -0.88 -3.44 7.65
C GLU A 48 -0.86 -4.64 6.71
N LEU A 49 -1.60 -4.53 5.61
CA LEU A 49 -1.56 -5.46 4.48
C LEU A 49 -0.76 -4.79 3.38
N SER A 50 0.32 -5.43 2.94
CA SER A 50 1.35 -4.73 2.17
C SER A 50 1.88 -5.57 1.03
N TYR A 51 2.33 -4.88 -0.02
CA TYR A 51 3.17 -5.45 -1.07
C TYR A 51 4.37 -4.53 -1.27
N GLU A 52 5.54 -5.13 -1.42
CA GLU A 52 6.80 -4.45 -1.69
C GLU A 52 7.42 -5.04 -2.97
N MET A 53 7.80 -4.17 -3.91
CA MET A 53 8.46 -4.63 -5.13
C MET A 53 9.87 -5.14 -4.83
N PRO A 54 10.44 -6.03 -5.66
CA PRO A 54 11.82 -6.49 -5.51
C PRO A 54 12.81 -5.32 -5.35
N ALA A 55 13.78 -5.47 -4.46
CA ALA A 55 14.78 -4.43 -4.17
C ALA A 55 15.54 -3.93 -5.42
N SER A 56 15.70 -4.78 -6.44
CA SER A 56 16.31 -4.43 -7.72
C SER A 56 15.49 -3.43 -8.56
N GLU A 57 14.21 -3.26 -8.25
CA GLU A 57 13.29 -2.35 -8.96
C GLU A 57 13.07 -1.03 -8.23
N TRP A 58 13.73 -0.87 -7.08
CA TRP A 58 13.68 0.34 -6.29
C TRP A 58 14.35 1.51 -7.01
N GLY A 59 13.86 2.73 -6.76
CA GLY A 59 14.45 3.94 -7.32
C GLY A 59 15.78 4.29 -6.65
N HIS A 60 16.86 4.34 -7.43
CA HIS A 60 18.18 4.79 -7.00
C HIS A 60 18.57 6.12 -7.65
N ASP A 61 19.30 6.94 -6.91
CA ASP A 61 20.00 8.13 -7.41
C ASP A 61 21.18 7.73 -8.32
N PRO A 62 21.74 8.65 -9.15
CA PRO A 62 22.97 8.37 -9.90
C PRO A 62 24.15 7.92 -9.03
N SER A 63 24.13 8.22 -7.73
CA SER A 63 25.11 7.72 -6.75
C SER A 63 24.86 6.29 -6.24
N GLY A 64 23.75 5.65 -6.62
CA GLY A 64 23.32 4.33 -6.14
C GLY A 64 22.58 4.36 -4.80
N TYR A 65 22.45 5.52 -4.16
CA TYR A 65 21.66 5.67 -2.94
C TYR A 65 20.17 5.56 -3.23
N MET A 66 19.45 4.85 -2.34
CA MET A 66 18.00 4.80 -2.35
C MET A 66 17.44 6.19 -2.14
N ILE A 67 16.78 6.75 -3.16
CA ILE A 67 16.07 8.02 -3.01
C ILE A 67 14.71 7.67 -2.43
N GLY A 68 14.47 7.98 -1.16
CA GLY A 68 13.14 8.28 -0.58
C GLY A 68 11.94 7.36 -0.90
N GLY A 69 12.17 6.16 -1.43
CA GLY A 69 11.17 5.40 -2.16
C GLY A 69 11.05 5.80 -3.64
N THR A 70 10.85 4.80 -4.48
CA THR A 70 10.58 4.92 -5.91
C THR A 70 9.46 5.95 -6.23
N ALA A 71 9.34 6.42 -7.47
CA ALA A 71 8.19 7.23 -7.88
C ALA A 71 6.84 6.57 -7.51
N LYS A 72 5.94 7.35 -6.89
CA LYS A 72 4.56 6.95 -6.55
C LYS A 72 3.72 6.65 -7.80
N GLY A 73 2.66 5.87 -7.63
CA GLY A 73 1.74 5.46 -8.69
C GLY A 73 2.22 4.27 -9.52
N ARG A 74 3.34 3.63 -9.15
CA ARG A 74 3.81 2.39 -9.81
C ARG A 74 3.03 1.14 -9.38
N LEU A 75 2.32 1.21 -8.25
CA LEU A 75 1.56 0.12 -7.66
C LEU A 75 0.06 0.44 -7.71
N SER A 76 -0.46 0.68 -8.92
CA SER A 76 -1.90 0.92 -9.15
C SER A 76 -2.72 -0.33 -8.83
N GLY A 77 -3.97 -0.10 -8.43
CA GLY A 77 -4.87 -1.15 -7.97
C GLY A 77 -6.22 -0.62 -7.47
N PRO A 78 -7.07 -1.48 -6.90
CA PRO A 78 -8.41 -1.10 -6.44
C PRO A 78 -8.42 -0.05 -5.30
N TRP A 79 -7.26 0.28 -4.75
CA TRP A 79 -7.05 1.33 -3.76
C TRP A 79 -6.77 2.72 -4.33
N ASP A 80 -6.62 2.87 -5.66
CA ASP A 80 -6.33 4.18 -6.30
C ASP A 80 -7.36 5.26 -5.93
N GLU A 81 -8.63 4.89 -5.85
CA GLU A 81 -9.70 5.82 -5.43
C GLU A 81 -9.52 6.29 -3.98
N ALA A 82 -9.04 5.40 -3.09
CA ALA A 82 -8.76 5.76 -1.70
C ALA A 82 -7.57 6.73 -1.60
N LEU A 83 -6.50 6.47 -2.34
CA LEU A 83 -5.34 7.36 -2.43
C LEU A 83 -5.73 8.74 -2.96
N ALA A 84 -6.55 8.79 -4.02
CA ALA A 84 -7.03 10.04 -4.60
C ALA A 84 -7.90 10.85 -3.61
N ARG A 85 -8.76 10.19 -2.83
CA ARG A 85 -9.53 10.84 -1.77
C ARG A 85 -8.64 11.36 -0.64
N GLN A 86 -7.66 10.59 -0.20
CA GLN A 86 -6.73 10.98 0.88
C GLN A 86 -5.87 12.18 0.49
N ALA A 87 -5.44 12.26 -0.78
CA ALA A 87 -4.69 13.40 -1.29
C ALA A 87 -5.52 14.70 -1.31
N GLN A 88 -6.84 14.62 -1.51
CA GLN A 88 -7.73 15.80 -1.48
C GLN A 88 -7.98 16.34 -0.07
N VAL A 89 -7.94 15.47 0.95
CA VAL A 89 -8.17 15.85 2.35
C VAL A 89 -6.92 16.48 2.99
N THR A 90 -5.74 16.22 2.43
CA THR A 90 -4.46 16.73 2.93
C THR A 90 -4.00 18.02 2.24
N ALA A 91 -4.78 18.56 1.30
CA ALA A 91 -4.50 19.77 0.53
C ALA A 91 -5.19 21.02 1.08
#